data_AF-A0A5Z8HUY5-F1
#
_entry.id   AF-A0A5Z8HUY5-F1
#
_cell.length_a   1.000
_cell.length_b   1.000
_cell.length_c   1.000
_cell.angle_alpha   90.00
_cell.angle_beta   90.00
_cell.angle_gamma   90.00
#
_symmetry.space_group_name_H-M   'P 1'
#
loop_
_entity.id
_entity.type
_entity.pdbx_description
1 polymer ?
#
loop_
_entity_poly.entity_id
_entity_poly.type
_entity_poly.pdbx_seq_one_letter_code
_entity_poly.pdbx_strand_id
1 'polypeptide(L)' 'MMTFKSIDTVLLFVAADKLSQREWDWIKLMKPMAPPLVMVVSAILEHRHDTAALTRLQGIGR' A
#
# COMPACT_ATOMS: atom_id res chain seq x y z
N MET A 1 -1.30 1.97 -13.30
CA MET A 1 -0.10 1.11 -13.30
C MET A 1 0.51 1.13 -11.91
N MET A 2 0.85 -0.04 -11.36
CA MET A 2 1.40 -0.17 -10.01
C MET A 2 2.86 0.30 -9.97
N THR A 3 3.08 1.50 -9.43
CA THR A 3 4.38 2.18 -9.33
C THR A 3 4.66 2.60 -7.89
N PHE A 4 5.94 2.75 -7.52
CA PHE A 4 6.37 3.27 -6.22
C PHE A 4 5.59 4.55 -5.86
N LYS A 5 5.52 5.49 -6.82
CA LYS A 5 4.80 6.77 -6.67
C LYS A 5 3.30 6.59 -6.41
N SER A 6 2.64 5.67 -7.10
CA SER A 6 1.20 5.43 -6.88
C SER A 6 0.92 4.82 -5.51
N ILE A 7 1.81 3.96 -4.99
CA ILE A 7 1.66 3.35 -3.66
C ILE A 7 1.88 4.40 -2.59
N ASP A 8 2.95 5.19 -2.69
CA ASP A 8 3.23 6.32 -1.80
C ASP A 8 2.08 7.32 -1.74
N THR A 9 1.45 7.59 -2.89
CA THR A 9 0.32 8.52 -2.95
C THR A 9 -0.86 7.98 -2.12
N VAL A 10 -1.18 6.69 -2.23
CA VAL A 10 -2.28 6.10 -1.44
C VAL A 10 -1.92 6.03 0.04
N LEU A 11 -0.68 5.67 0.40
CA LEU A 11 -0.20 5.70 1.78
C LEU A 11 -0.32 7.10 2.38
N LEU A 12 0.03 8.14 1.62
CA LEU A 12 -0.13 9.53 2.04
C LEU A 12 -1.61 9.89 2.28
N PHE A 13 -2.53 9.43 1.41
CA PHE A 13 -3.98 9.68 1.58
C PHE A 13 -4.55 9.09 2.87
N VAL A 14 -4.01 7.97 3.35
CA VAL A 14 -4.42 7.35 4.61
C VAL A 14 -3.58 7.82 5.81
N ALA A 15 -2.70 8.80 5.58
CA ALA A 15 -1.74 9.33 6.54
C ALA A 15 -0.87 8.24 7.19
N ALA A 16 -0.42 7.29 6.37
CA ALA A 16 0.62 6.32 6.70
C ALA A 16 1.99 6.79 6.23
N ASP A 17 3.05 6.23 6.81
CA ASP A 17 4.41 6.45 6.35
C ASP A 17 4.62 6.03 4.89
N LYS A 18 5.60 6.65 4.24
CA LYS A 18 6.00 6.30 2.87
C LYS A 18 6.42 4.84 2.75
N LEU A 19 6.38 4.31 1.53
CA LEU A 19 6.83 2.97 1.24
C LEU A 19 8.33 2.85 1.50
N SER A 20 8.74 1.83 2.26
CA SER A 20 10.15 1.53 2.46
C SER A 20 10.73 0.81 1.24
N GLN A 21 12.05 0.89 1.07
CA GLN A 21 12.76 0.18 0.02
C GLN A 21 12.55 -1.34 0.09
N ARG A 22 12.50 -1.91 1.31
CA ARG A 22 12.27 -3.35 1.52
C ARG A 22 10.89 -3.78 1.04
N GLU A 23 9.85 -3.04 1.39
CA GLU A 23 8.49 -3.32 0.93
C GLU A 23 8.38 -3.17 -0.59
N TRP A 24 9.07 -2.18 -1.15
CA TRP A 24 9.14 -2.03 -2.60
C TRP A 24 9.82 -3.20 -3.30
N ASP A 25 10.92 -3.72 -2.75
CA ASP A 25 11.59 -4.88 -3.31
C ASP A 25 10.73 -6.14 -3.23
N TRP A 26 9.92 -6.31 -2.18
CA TRP A 26 8.90 -7.36 -2.10
C TRP A 26 7.81 -7.20 -3.16
N ILE A 27 7.31 -5.98 -3.36
CA ILE A 27 6.31 -5.66 -4.38
C ILE A 27 6.82 -5.96 -5.79
N LYS A 28 8.11 -5.72 -6.08
CA LYS A 28 8.69 -6.07 -7.39
C LYS A 28 8.57 -7.55 -7.70
N LEU A 29 8.67 -8.42 -6.70
CA LEU A 29 8.50 -9.87 -6.89
C LEU A 29 7.05 -10.22 -7.28
N MET A 30 6.08 -9.43 -6.82
CA MET A 30 4.65 -9.61 -7.10
C MET A 30 4.20 -8.97 -8.42
N LYS A 31 5.06 -8.19 -9.09
CA LYS A 31 4.75 -7.49 -10.35
C LYS A 31 4.15 -8.38 -11.45
N PRO A 32 4.57 -9.65 -11.64
CA PRO A 32 3.98 -10.53 -12.65
C PRO A 32 2.48 -10.81 -12.44
N MET A 33 2.02 -10.78 -11.19
CA MET A 33 0.62 -11.02 -10.83
C MET A 33 -0.26 -9.78 -11.03
N ALA A 34 0.33 -8.62 -11.32
CA ALA A 34 -0.35 -7.34 -11.45
C ALA A 34 -1.44 -7.09 -10.38
N PRO A 35 -1.11 -7.26 -9.08
CA PRO A 35 -2.11 -7.19 -8.02
C PRO A 35 -2.77 -5.80 -7.98
N PRO A 36 -4.04 -5.71 -7.55
CA PRO A 36 -4.71 -4.44 -7.33
C PRO A 36 -3.95 -3.57 -6.33
N LEU A 37 -3.87 -2.26 -6.59
CA LEU A 37 -3.13 -1.31 -5.75
C LEU A 37 -3.64 -1.31 -4.30
N VAL A 38 -4.97 -1.38 -4.11
CA VAL A 38 -5.61 -1.40 -2.79
C VAL A 38 -5.20 -2.63 -1.98
N MET A 39 -5.08 -3.79 -2.62
CA MET A 39 -4.65 -5.03 -1.95
C MET A 39 -3.20 -4.90 -1.45
N VAL A 40 -2.34 -4.29 -2.26
CA VAL A 40 -0.93 -4.12 -1.90
C VAL A 40 -0.78 -3.12 -0.75
N VAL A 41 -1.48 -1.98 -0.82
CA VAL A 41 -1.47 -1.00 0.27
C VAL A 41 -2.03 -1.63 1.54
N SER A 42 -3.11 -2.42 1.46
CA SER A 42 -3.65 -3.15 2.61
C SER A 42 -2.60 -4.08 3.23
N ALA A 43 -1.93 -4.90 2.41
CA ALA A 43 -0.91 -5.84 2.88
C ALA A 43 0.30 -5.13 3.53
N ILE A 44 0.71 -3.96 3.02
CA ILE A 44 1.75 -3.12 3.64
C ILE A 44 1.29 -2.66 5.04
N LEU A 45 0.08 -2.13 5.14
CA LEU A 45 -0.46 -1.61 6.40
C LEU A 45 -0.67 -2.74 7.43
N GLU A 46 -1.11 -3.91 6.98
CA GLU A 46 -1.19 -5.13 7.80
C GLU A 46 0.18 -5.54 8.32
N HIS A 47 1.20 -5.57 7.45
CA HIS A 47 2.58 -5.89 7.83
C HIS A 47 3.15 -4.89 8.87
N ARG A 48 2.75 -3.62 8.77
CA ARG A 48 3.14 -2.55 9.70
C ARG A 48 2.30 -2.52 10.98
N HIS A 49 1.23 -3.31 11.07
CA HIS A 49 0.21 -3.23 12.12
C HIS A 49 -0.47 -1.83 12.22
N ASP A 50 -0.52 -1.07 11.12
CA ASP A 50 -1.14 0.26 11.06
C ASP A 50 -2.65 0.16 10.82
N THR A 51 -3.36 -0.19 11.89
CA THR A 51 -4.82 -0.38 11.88
C THR A 51 -5.60 0.91 11.61
N ALA A 52 -5.03 2.07 11.97
CA ALA A 52 -5.66 3.37 11.75
C ALA A 52 -5.67 3.73 10.25
N ALA A 53 -4.53 3.59 9.57
CA ALA A 53 -4.44 3.79 8.13
C ALA A 53 -5.26 2.74 7.36
N LEU A 54 -5.31 1.50 7.85
CA LEU A 54 -6.12 0.44 7.23
C LEU A 54 -7.62 0.74 7.30
N THR A 55 -8.09 1.27 8.43
CA THR A 55 -9.48 1.75 8.59
C THR A 55 -9.79 2.90 7.63
N ARG A 56 -8.86 3.86 7.48
CA ARG A 56 -9.00 4.96 6.52
C ARG A 56 -9.02 4.48 5.08
N LEU A 57 -8.19 3.49 4.74
CA LEU A 57 -8.16 2.88 3.40
C LEU A 57 -9.51 2.26 3.03
N GLN A 58 -10.13 1.54 3.98
CA GLN A 58 -11.47 0.96 3.81
C GLN A 58 -12.56 2.04 3.67
N GLY A 59 -12.39 3.19 4.33
CA GLY A 59 -13.30 4.33 4.25
C GLY A 59 -13.27 5.08 2.90
N ILE A 60 -12.19 5.01 2.14
CA ILE A 60 -12.06 5.67 0.82
C ILE A 60 -12.99 5.04 -0.24
N GLY A 61 -13.45 3.80 -0.01
CA GLY A 61 -14.33 3.06 -0.93
C GLY A 61 -15.83 3.15 -0.64
N ARG A 62 -16.26 4.00 0.30
CA ARG A 62 -17.68 4.21 0.65
C ARG A 62 -18.23 5.48 0.01
#